data_AF-A0A956QLZ6-F1
#
_entry.id   AF-A0A956QLZ6-F1
#
_cell.length_a   1.000
_cell.length_b   1.000
_cell.length_c   1.000
_cell.angle_alpha   90.00
_cell.angle_beta   90.00
_cell.angle_gamma   90.00
#
_symmetry.space_group_name_H-M   'P 1'
#
loop_
_entity.id
_entity.type
_entity.pdbx_description
1 polymer ?
#
loop_
_entity_poly.entity_id
_entity_poly.type
_entity_poly.pdbx_seq_one_letter_code
_entity_poly.pdbx_strand_id
1 'polypeptide(L)'
;VFYVSLPPATYGGIVESLDQHGMLHEDGAWRRVVIEKPFGSSLESAQNLQRKVSRHLREDQTYRIDHYMGKAMVQNVLVSRFANLMLEPLWNRNYIDHVQITRTETLGVGKRAGFYEGTGALRDMLQSHLMQLMALVAMEPPVSMDADELRDEKVKVLKSIRPIHPAAVDSQAYRAQYARGHVDGAS
;
A
#
# COMPACT_ATOMS: atom_id res chain seq x y z
N VAL A 1 -5.04 8.09 -20.47
CA VAL A 1 -4.98 7.80 -19.03
C VAL A 1 -6.15 8.49 -18.37
N PHE A 2 -6.86 7.82 -17.45
CA PHE A 2 -7.87 8.45 -16.59
C PHE A 2 -7.34 8.46 -15.15
N TYR A 3 -7.18 9.63 -14.55
CA TYR A 3 -6.73 9.77 -13.17
C TYR A 3 -7.92 10.07 -12.27
N VAL A 4 -8.30 9.11 -11.42
CA VAL A 4 -9.50 9.21 -10.59
C VAL A 4 -9.13 9.77 -9.22
N SER A 5 -8.92 11.09 -9.16
CA SER A 5 -8.64 11.84 -7.92
C SER A 5 -9.92 12.30 -7.22
N LEU A 6 -10.87 11.38 -7.05
CA LEU A 6 -12.20 11.62 -6.47
C LEU A 6 -12.44 10.75 -5.23
N PRO A 7 -13.50 11.00 -4.43
CA PRO A 7 -13.79 10.19 -3.26
C PRO A 7 -13.99 8.69 -3.60
N PRO A 8 -13.53 7.76 -2.76
CA PRO A 8 -13.55 6.32 -3.04
C PRO A 8 -14.90 5.71 -3.41
N ALA A 9 -15.99 6.27 -2.87
CA ALA A 9 -17.35 5.83 -3.18
C ALA A 9 -17.71 5.97 -4.67
N THR A 10 -17.02 6.85 -5.39
CA THR A 10 -17.30 7.15 -6.82
C THR A 10 -16.56 6.24 -7.79
N TYR A 11 -15.50 5.54 -7.36
CA TYR A 11 -14.59 4.80 -8.24
C TYR A 11 -15.32 3.79 -9.14
N GLY A 12 -16.19 2.97 -8.55
CA GLY A 12 -16.95 1.97 -9.31
C GLY A 12 -17.83 2.58 -10.39
N GLY A 13 -18.58 3.63 -10.06
CA GLY A 13 -19.50 4.29 -11.00
C GLY A 13 -18.75 5.04 -12.11
N ILE A 14 -17.59 5.62 -11.81
CA ILE A 14 -16.73 6.26 -12.83
C ILE A 14 -16.19 5.22 -13.81
N VAL A 15 -15.64 4.11 -13.30
CA VAL A 15 -15.11 3.03 -14.14
C VAL A 15 -16.21 2.44 -15.03
N GLU A 16 -17.38 2.15 -14.46
CA GLU A 16 -18.55 1.70 -15.22
C GLU A 16 -18.97 2.71 -16.30
N SER A 17 -19.00 4.01 -15.96
CA SER A 17 -19.37 5.06 -16.92
C SER A 17 -18.36 5.18 -18.06
N LEU A 18 -17.06 5.08 -17.76
CA LEU A 18 -16.01 5.09 -18.78
C LEU A 18 -16.16 3.91 -19.75
N ASP A 19 -16.49 2.73 -19.21
CA ASP A 19 -16.71 1.52 -20.02
C ASP A 19 -17.94 1.67 -20.93
N GLN A 20 -19.07 2.11 -20.38
CA GLN A 20 -20.32 2.31 -21.14
C GLN A 20 -20.18 3.30 -22.30
N HIS A 21 -19.24 4.25 -22.21
CA HIS A 21 -18.94 5.21 -23.26
C HIS A 21 -17.77 4.78 -24.16
N GLY A 22 -17.32 3.53 -24.07
CA GLY A 22 -16.24 2.97 -24.87
C GLY A 22 -14.86 3.57 -24.57
N MET A 23 -14.70 4.33 -23.48
CA MET A 23 -13.45 5.02 -23.15
C MET A 23 -12.36 4.08 -22.64
N LEU A 24 -12.73 2.88 -22.20
CA LEU A 24 -11.80 1.84 -21.71
C LEU A 24 -11.39 0.85 -22.81
N HIS A 25 -12.01 0.92 -23.99
CA HIS A 25 -11.71 0.03 -25.10
C HIS A 25 -10.34 0.40 -25.71
N GLU A 26 -9.52 -0.62 -25.93
CA GLU A 26 -8.20 -0.48 -26.53
C GLU A 26 -8.28 -0.81 -28.03
N ASP A 27 -8.33 0.22 -28.86
CA ASP A 27 -8.30 0.11 -30.33
C ASP A 27 -6.96 0.67 -30.84
N GLY A 28 -5.94 -0.19 -30.86
CA GLY A 28 -4.56 0.17 -31.24
C GLY A 28 -3.78 1.02 -30.22
N ALA A 29 -4.41 1.43 -29.11
CA ALA A 29 -3.77 2.20 -28.04
C ALA A 29 -4.27 1.77 -26.66
N TRP A 30 -3.37 1.75 -25.69
CA TRP A 30 -3.68 1.34 -24.32
C TRP A 30 -4.63 2.32 -23.61
N ARG A 31 -5.38 1.80 -22.64
CA ARG A 31 -6.23 2.56 -21.72
C ARG A 31 -5.91 2.14 -20.30
N ARG A 32 -5.63 3.14 -19.45
CA ARG A 32 -5.22 2.93 -18.06
C ARG A 32 -6.00 3.86 -17.15
N VAL A 33 -6.44 3.31 -16.02
CA VAL A 33 -7.15 4.02 -14.98
C VAL A 33 -6.32 4.00 -13.71
N VAL A 34 -6.06 5.19 -13.17
CA VAL A 34 -5.31 5.39 -11.94
C VAL A 34 -6.30 5.67 -10.81
N ILE A 35 -6.20 4.90 -9.73
CA ILE A 35 -7.10 4.96 -8.57
C ILE A 35 -6.28 5.28 -7.32
N GLU A 36 -6.67 6.33 -6.61
CA GLU A 36 -6.04 6.76 -5.37
C GLU A 36 -6.50 5.93 -4.16
N LYS A 37 -5.74 6.02 -3.07
CA LYS A 37 -6.16 5.48 -1.78
C LYS A 37 -7.28 6.35 -1.15
N PRO A 38 -8.16 5.79 -0.31
CA PRO A 38 -8.22 4.39 0.12
C PRO A 38 -8.98 3.47 -0.86
N PHE A 39 -8.51 2.23 -1.00
CA PHE A 39 -9.15 1.18 -1.81
C PHE A 39 -10.04 0.29 -0.93
N GLY A 40 -11.17 0.86 -0.49
CA GLY A 40 -12.01 0.27 0.56
C GLY A 40 -11.53 0.61 1.98
N SER A 41 -12.37 0.33 2.98
CA SER A 41 -12.11 0.57 4.41
C SER A 41 -12.11 -0.71 5.26
N SER A 42 -12.41 -1.84 4.62
CA SER A 42 -12.48 -3.20 5.14
C SER A 42 -12.16 -4.19 4.02
N LEU A 43 -11.87 -5.45 4.38
CA LEU A 43 -11.68 -6.52 3.39
C LEU A 43 -12.88 -6.64 2.45
N GLU A 44 -14.09 -6.66 3.01
CA GLU A 44 -15.33 -6.77 2.26
C GLU A 44 -15.53 -5.60 1.29
N SER A 45 -15.34 -4.35 1.75
CA SER A 45 -15.50 -3.18 0.89
C SER A 45 -14.44 -3.11 -0.20
N ALA A 46 -13.20 -3.52 0.09
CA ALA A 46 -12.12 -3.62 -0.90
C ALA A 46 -12.43 -4.69 -1.96
N GLN A 47 -12.93 -5.86 -1.55
CA GLN A 47 -13.37 -6.93 -2.47
C GLN A 47 -14.56 -6.48 -3.32
N ASN A 48 -15.52 -5.76 -2.74
CA ASN A 48 -16.65 -5.19 -3.46
C ASN A 48 -16.20 -4.19 -4.52
N LEU A 49 -15.29 -3.28 -4.15
CA LEU A 49 -14.70 -2.32 -5.09
C LEU A 49 -13.89 -3.05 -6.18
N GLN A 50 -13.05 -4.01 -5.81
CA GLN A 50 -12.28 -4.81 -6.75
C GLN A 50 -13.18 -5.49 -7.78
N ARG A 51 -14.27 -6.14 -7.34
CA ARG A 51 -15.23 -6.79 -8.25
C ARG A 51 -15.90 -5.81 -9.20
N LYS A 52 -16.19 -4.58 -8.77
CA LYS A 52 -16.75 -3.55 -9.64
C LYS A 52 -15.72 -3.10 -10.68
N VAL A 53 -14.50 -2.82 -10.26
CA VAL A 53 -13.41 -2.39 -11.14
C VAL A 53 -13.07 -3.47 -12.17
N SER A 54 -12.90 -4.72 -11.73
CA SER A 54 -12.46 -5.84 -12.58
C SER A 54 -13.52 -6.32 -13.58
N ARG A 55 -14.77 -5.85 -13.48
CA ARG A 55 -15.81 -6.11 -14.50
C ARG A 55 -15.57 -5.33 -15.78
N HIS A 56 -14.91 -4.18 -15.67
CA HIS A 56 -14.75 -3.21 -16.75
C HIS A 56 -13.28 -2.99 -17.12
N LEU A 57 -12.37 -3.29 -16.21
CA LEU A 57 -10.93 -3.13 -16.41
C LEU A 57 -10.22 -4.47 -16.20
N ARG A 58 -9.26 -4.75 -17.07
CA ARG A 58 -8.26 -5.77 -16.80
C ARG A 58 -7.24 -5.26 -15.77
N GLU A 59 -6.49 -6.18 -15.18
CA GLU A 59 -5.52 -5.83 -14.13
C GLU A 59 -4.36 -4.98 -14.68
N ASP A 60 -3.91 -5.22 -15.92
CA ASP A 60 -2.87 -4.44 -16.62
C ASP A 60 -3.31 -3.00 -16.97
N GLN A 61 -4.61 -2.74 -16.94
CA GLN A 61 -5.20 -1.42 -17.14
C GLN A 61 -5.40 -0.65 -15.81
N THR A 62 -5.27 -1.33 -14.67
CA THR A 62 -5.63 -0.78 -13.35
C THR A 62 -4.40 -0.42 -12.53
N TYR A 63 -4.23 0.87 -12.22
CA TYR A 63 -3.10 1.39 -11.46
C TYR A 63 -3.58 1.91 -10.11
N ARG A 64 -3.32 1.15 -9.04
CA ARG A 64 -3.67 1.55 -7.67
C ARG A 64 -2.47 2.27 -7.04
N ILE A 65 -2.66 3.51 -6.63
CA ILE A 65 -1.58 4.36 -6.16
C ILE A 65 -1.27 4.10 -4.69
N ASP A 66 0.01 3.79 -4.45
CA ASP A 66 0.67 4.00 -3.18
C ASP A 66 1.89 4.90 -3.44
N HIS A 67 1.79 6.17 -3.06
CA HIS A 67 2.83 7.16 -3.33
C HIS A 67 4.17 6.86 -2.63
N TYR A 68 4.21 5.98 -1.61
CA TYR A 68 5.49 5.57 -1.01
C TYR A 68 6.34 4.77 -2.01
N MET A 69 5.70 4.01 -2.90
CA MET A 69 6.41 3.19 -3.90
C MET A 69 7.13 4.05 -4.95
N GLY A 70 6.76 5.33 -5.09
CA GLY A 70 7.44 6.29 -5.96
C GLY A 70 8.64 6.98 -5.31
N LYS A 71 8.90 6.76 -4.02
CA LYS A 71 10.04 7.40 -3.33
C LYS A 71 11.35 6.70 -3.70
N ALA A 72 12.36 7.47 -4.09
CA ALA A 72 13.67 6.96 -4.51
C ALA A 72 14.28 5.99 -3.47
N MET A 73 14.21 6.34 -2.18
CA MET A 73 14.74 5.48 -1.11
C MET A 73 14.01 4.14 -0.97
N VAL A 74 12.70 4.10 -1.29
CA VAL A 74 11.93 2.85 -1.26
C VAL A 74 12.33 1.96 -2.43
N GLN A 75 12.52 2.53 -3.62
CA GLN A 75 12.99 1.79 -4.79
C GLN A 75 14.42 1.26 -4.59
N ASN A 76 15.27 2.02 -3.88
CA ASN A 76 16.63 1.63 -3.57
C ASN A 76 16.74 0.40 -2.65
N VAL A 77 15.65 0.00 -1.97
CA VAL A 77 15.62 -1.26 -1.20
C VAL A 77 15.94 -2.45 -2.11
N LEU A 78 15.39 -2.50 -3.33
CA LEU A 78 15.62 -3.61 -4.26
C LEU A 78 17.08 -3.69 -4.70
N VAL A 79 17.68 -2.53 -5.00
CA VAL A 79 19.11 -2.43 -5.33
C VAL A 79 19.96 -2.89 -4.14
N SER A 80 19.65 -2.39 -2.94
CA SER A 80 20.38 -2.72 -1.71
C SER A 80 20.35 -4.22 -1.42
N ARG A 81 19.22 -4.89 -1.67
CA ARG A 81 19.03 -6.31 -1.37
C ARG A 81 19.60 -7.25 -2.44
N PHE A 82 19.42 -6.92 -3.72
CA PHE A 82 19.66 -7.88 -4.79
C PHE A 82 20.83 -7.53 -5.71
N ALA A 83 21.31 -6.28 -5.70
CA ALA A 83 22.49 -5.88 -6.48
C ALA A 83 23.79 -5.89 -5.65
N ASN A 84 23.71 -6.19 -4.34
CA ASN A 84 24.86 -6.15 -3.44
C ASN A 84 25.22 -7.56 -2.97
N LEU A 85 26.27 -8.13 -3.59
CA LEU A 85 26.79 -9.47 -3.29
C LEU A 85 27.20 -9.67 -1.82
N MET A 86 27.54 -8.59 -1.11
CA MET A 86 27.88 -8.66 0.31
C MET A 86 26.65 -8.71 1.22
N LEU A 87 25.54 -8.07 0.82
CA LEU A 87 24.36 -7.93 1.66
C LEU A 87 23.35 -9.05 1.45
N GLU A 88 23.22 -9.55 0.22
CA GLU A 88 22.26 -10.61 -0.13
C GLU A 88 22.42 -11.86 0.76
N PRO A 89 23.64 -12.41 1.00
CA PRO A 89 23.80 -13.61 1.84
C PRO A 89 23.48 -13.38 3.31
N LEU A 90 23.52 -12.11 3.76
CA LEU A 90 23.22 -11.72 5.15
C LEU A 90 21.73 -11.47 5.36
N TRP A 91 20.93 -11.40 4.29
CA TRP A 91 19.52 -11.00 4.39
C TRP A 91 18.58 -12.16 4.75
N ASN A 92 18.84 -12.80 5.88
CA ASN A 92 18.03 -13.92 6.37
C ASN A 92 18.09 -14.04 7.90
N ARG A 93 17.24 -14.93 8.45
CA ARG A 93 17.08 -15.15 9.89
C ARG A 93 18.34 -15.61 10.64
N ASN A 94 19.39 -16.05 9.95
CA ASN A 94 20.63 -16.49 10.60
C ASN A 94 21.53 -15.30 10.98
N TYR A 95 21.34 -14.16 10.33
CA TYR A 95 22.15 -12.95 10.53
C TYR A 95 21.33 -11.73 10.97
N ILE A 96 20.03 -11.70 10.62
CA ILE A 96 19.10 -10.66 11.04
C ILE A 96 18.36 -11.10 12.30
N ASP A 97 18.55 -10.35 13.38
CA ASP A 97 17.79 -10.49 14.62
C ASP A 97 16.35 -9.96 14.46
N HIS A 98 16.19 -8.71 14.02
CA HIS A 98 14.89 -8.12 13.72
C HIS A 98 14.96 -7.03 12.65
N VAL A 99 13.79 -6.68 12.10
CA VAL A 99 13.60 -5.58 11.17
C VAL A 99 12.64 -4.58 11.80
N GLN A 100 13.04 -3.32 11.88
CA GLN A 100 12.20 -2.23 12.37
C GLN A 100 11.87 -1.27 11.23
N ILE A 101 10.57 -1.01 11.02
CA ILE A 101 10.08 -0.01 10.07
C ILE A 101 9.38 1.08 10.86
N THR A 102 9.95 2.27 10.87
CA THR A 102 9.45 3.40 11.63
C THR A 102 8.98 4.52 10.71
N ARG A 103 7.82 5.08 11.02
CA ARG A 103 7.31 6.29 10.40
C ARG A 103 6.80 7.24 11.47
N THR A 104 7.44 8.40 11.55
CA THR A 104 7.08 9.48 12.47
C THR A 104 6.61 10.70 11.70
N GLU A 105 5.71 11.45 12.32
CA GLU A 105 5.21 12.72 11.81
C GLU A 105 5.19 13.72 12.98
N THR A 106 5.71 14.92 12.74
CA THR A 106 5.68 16.01 13.72
C THR A 106 4.37 16.79 13.67
N LEU A 107 3.66 16.72 12.54
CA LEU A 107 2.38 17.39 12.33
C LEU A 107 1.25 16.59 12.98
N GLY A 108 0.37 17.30 13.69
CA GLY A 108 -0.89 16.74 14.17
C GLY A 108 -1.93 16.58 13.06
N VAL A 109 -3.13 16.15 13.43
CA VAL A 109 -4.22 15.83 12.47
C VAL A 109 -4.66 17.01 11.59
N GLY A 110 -4.52 18.25 12.10
CA GLY A 110 -4.84 19.48 11.39
C GLY A 110 -6.25 19.48 10.77
N LYS A 111 -6.34 19.92 9.50
CA LYS A 111 -7.61 20.01 8.76
C LYS A 111 -8.20 18.65 8.36
N ARG A 112 -7.47 17.54 8.54
CA ARG A 112 -7.90 16.19 8.14
C ARG A 112 -8.69 15.47 9.24
N ALA A 113 -9.01 16.15 10.35
CA ALA A 113 -9.68 15.55 11.52
C ALA A 113 -10.89 14.68 11.16
N GLY A 114 -11.83 15.20 10.35
CA GLY A 114 -13.04 14.46 9.97
C GLY A 114 -12.77 13.17 9.18
N PHE A 115 -11.76 13.15 8.31
CA PHE A 115 -11.35 11.95 7.59
C PHE A 115 -10.55 10.98 8.48
N TYR A 116 -9.65 11.53 9.29
CA TYR A 116 -8.71 10.76 10.10
C TYR A 116 -9.39 10.02 11.24
N GLU A 117 -10.46 10.58 11.81
CA GLU A 117 -11.23 9.97 12.90
C GLU A 117 -11.75 8.56 12.55
N GLY A 118 -12.28 8.38 11.33
CA GLY A 118 -12.75 7.07 10.86
C GLY A 118 -11.63 6.14 10.35
N THR A 119 -10.44 6.68 10.09
CA THR A 119 -9.36 5.97 9.42
C THR A 119 -8.32 5.47 10.42
N GLY A 120 -7.77 6.40 11.23
CA GLY A 120 -6.67 6.17 12.16
C GLY A 120 -5.33 5.85 11.48
N ALA A 121 -4.26 5.83 12.27
CA ALA A 121 -2.90 5.53 11.79
C ALA A 121 -2.80 4.14 11.12
N LEU A 122 -3.58 3.17 11.61
CA LEU A 122 -3.60 1.80 11.09
C LEU A 122 -3.99 1.76 9.61
N ARG A 123 -5.06 2.45 9.20
CA ARG A 123 -5.49 2.45 7.80
C ARG A 123 -4.80 3.53 6.97
N ASP A 124 -4.45 4.68 7.56
CA ASP A 124 -3.83 5.78 6.80
C ASP A 124 -2.38 5.45 6.39
N MET A 125 -1.66 4.73 7.26
CA MET A 125 -0.21 4.50 7.12
C MET A 125 0.19 3.03 7.11
N LEU A 126 -0.31 2.23 8.06
CA LEU A 126 0.20 0.87 8.23
C LEU A 126 -0.28 -0.07 7.12
N GLN A 127 -1.60 -0.16 6.89
CA GLN A 127 -2.21 -1.11 5.95
C GLN A 127 -1.76 -0.91 4.49
N SER A 128 -1.37 0.31 4.12
CA SER A 128 -0.85 0.63 2.78
C SER A 128 0.66 0.73 2.79
N HIS A 129 1.18 1.89 3.17
CA HIS A 129 2.57 2.28 2.96
C HIS A 129 3.58 1.36 3.65
N LEU A 130 3.37 1.07 4.93
CA LEU A 130 4.33 0.28 5.70
C LEU A 130 4.25 -1.21 5.34
N MET A 131 3.06 -1.73 5.06
CA MET A 131 2.91 -3.10 4.56
C MET A 131 3.57 -3.29 3.19
N GLN A 132 3.46 -2.31 2.29
CA GLN A 132 4.14 -2.36 0.99
C GLN A 132 5.67 -2.32 1.14
N LEU A 133 6.19 -1.43 2.01
CA LEU A 133 7.62 -1.37 2.30
C LEU A 133 8.12 -2.67 2.94
N MET A 134 7.38 -3.23 3.91
CA MET A 134 7.68 -4.51 4.53
C MET A 134 7.73 -5.63 3.48
N ALA A 135 6.80 -5.67 2.52
CA ALA A 135 6.82 -6.65 1.44
C ALA A 135 8.10 -6.55 0.59
N LEU A 136 8.54 -5.32 0.24
CA LEU A 136 9.80 -5.11 -0.49
C LEU A 136 11.04 -5.51 0.32
N VAL A 137 10.98 -5.31 1.63
CA VAL A 137 12.04 -5.64 2.58
C VAL A 137 12.17 -7.16 2.79
N ALA A 138 11.05 -7.89 2.77
CA ALA A 138 11.02 -9.31 3.14
C ALA A 138 10.88 -10.29 1.95
N MET A 139 10.57 -9.82 0.75
CA MET A 139 10.38 -10.68 -0.43
C MET A 139 11.64 -11.46 -0.80
N GLU A 140 11.50 -12.64 -1.41
CA GLU A 140 12.68 -13.32 -1.98
C GLU A 140 13.18 -12.56 -3.22
N PRO A 141 14.42 -12.83 -3.68
CA PRO A 141 14.87 -12.35 -4.98
C PRO A 141 13.88 -12.80 -6.08
N PRO A 142 13.34 -11.87 -6.88
CA PRO A 142 12.44 -12.24 -7.97
C PRO A 142 13.22 -12.86 -9.12
N VAL A 143 12.55 -13.64 -9.97
CA VAL A 143 13.16 -14.27 -11.15
C VAL A 143 13.69 -13.22 -12.13
N SER A 144 12.98 -12.10 -12.25
CA SER A 144 13.39 -10.93 -13.01
C SER A 144 12.89 -9.65 -12.33
N MET A 145 13.26 -8.49 -12.89
CA MET A 145 12.74 -7.18 -12.45
C MET A 145 11.43 -6.81 -13.16
N ASP A 146 10.76 -7.76 -13.81
CA ASP A 146 9.46 -7.54 -14.41
C ASP A 146 8.40 -7.29 -13.34
N ALA A 147 7.40 -6.47 -13.67
CA ALA A 147 6.43 -5.97 -12.70
C ALA A 147 5.63 -7.10 -12.04
N ASP A 148 5.27 -8.15 -12.78
CA ASP A 148 4.50 -9.28 -12.28
C ASP A 148 5.34 -10.19 -11.37
N GLU A 149 6.59 -10.46 -11.73
CA GLU A 149 7.53 -11.25 -10.89
C GLU A 149 7.80 -10.57 -9.54
N LEU A 150 8.02 -9.25 -9.57
CA LEU A 150 8.12 -8.42 -8.37
C LEU A 150 6.84 -8.46 -7.53
N ARG A 151 5.67 -8.43 -8.19
CA ARG A 151 4.38 -8.48 -7.51
C ARG A 151 4.16 -9.82 -6.84
N ASP A 152 4.50 -10.92 -7.51
CA ASP A 152 4.30 -12.27 -7.00
C ASP A 152 5.14 -12.53 -5.75
N GLU A 153 6.38 -12.07 -5.72
CA GLU A 153 7.23 -12.17 -4.54
C GLU A 153 6.73 -11.30 -3.37
N LYS A 154 6.22 -10.09 -3.65
CA LYS A 154 5.54 -9.29 -2.62
C LYS A 154 4.29 -9.99 -2.08
N VAL A 155 3.48 -10.58 -2.96
CA VAL A 155 2.26 -11.31 -2.56
C VAL A 155 2.61 -12.56 -1.75
N LYS A 156 3.72 -13.25 -2.08
CA LYS A 156 4.21 -14.41 -1.33
C LYS A 156 4.53 -14.06 0.12
N VAL A 157 5.18 -12.92 0.36
CA VAL A 157 5.38 -12.39 1.72
C VAL A 157 4.06 -12.14 2.42
N LEU A 158 3.14 -11.40 1.78
CA LEU A 158 1.88 -11.03 2.40
C LEU A 158 1.04 -12.26 2.80
N LYS A 159 1.05 -13.32 1.98
CA LYS A 159 0.41 -14.62 2.28
C LYS A 159 1.07 -15.37 3.44
N SER A 160 2.35 -15.10 3.70
CA SER A 160 3.14 -15.74 4.76
C SER A 160 3.03 -15.02 6.11
N ILE A 161 2.40 -13.84 6.15
CA ILE A 161 2.14 -13.13 7.40
C ILE A 161 1.18 -13.95 8.25
N ARG A 162 1.61 -14.26 9.48
CA ARG A 162 0.74 -14.91 10.47
C ARG A 162 -0.35 -13.93 10.92
N PRO A 163 -1.64 -14.25 10.75
CA PRO A 163 -2.71 -13.40 11.24
C PRO A 163 -2.67 -13.28 12.76
N ILE A 164 -2.91 -12.08 13.28
CA ILE A 164 -3.05 -11.85 14.72
C ILE A 164 -4.46 -12.26 15.12
N HIS A 165 -4.58 -13.29 15.96
CA HIS A 165 -5.88 -13.71 16.50
C HIS A 165 -6.47 -12.56 17.35
N PRO A 166 -7.79 -12.28 17.29
CA PRO A 166 -8.39 -11.16 18.03
C PRO A 166 -8.05 -11.14 19.53
N ALA A 167 -8.02 -12.31 20.17
CA ALA A 167 -7.66 -12.44 21.60
C ALA A 167 -6.18 -12.16 21.92
N ALA A 168 -5.31 -12.08 20.92
CA ALA A 168 -3.87 -11.84 21.08
C ALA A 168 -3.45 -10.44 20.62
N VAL A 169 -4.40 -9.58 20.22
CA VAL A 169 -4.08 -8.23 19.71
C VAL A 169 -3.37 -7.39 20.78
N ASP A 170 -3.84 -7.46 22.03
CA ASP A 170 -3.30 -6.64 23.12
C ASP A 170 -1.85 -6.98 23.51
N SER A 171 -1.35 -8.18 23.15
CA SER A 171 0.04 -8.59 23.38
C SER A 171 0.97 -8.32 22.20
N GLN A 172 0.45 -7.90 21.05
CA GLN A 172 1.23 -7.71 19.82
C GLN A 172 1.12 -6.31 19.21
N ALA A 173 0.08 -5.55 19.55
CA ALA A 173 -0.17 -4.23 19.00
C ALA A 173 -0.51 -3.24 20.10
N TYR A 174 0.09 -2.05 20.01
CA TYR A 174 -0.19 -0.93 20.89
C TYR A 174 -0.81 0.20 20.08
N ARG A 175 -1.89 0.78 20.61
CA ARG A 175 -2.54 1.97 20.06
C ARG A 175 -2.45 3.10 21.07
N ALA A 176 -2.24 4.31 20.58
CA ALA A 176 -2.16 5.51 21.40
C ALA A 176 -2.76 6.70 20.66
N GLN A 177 -3.09 7.74 21.41
CA GLN A 177 -3.53 9.02 20.91
C GLN A 177 -2.63 10.09 21.52
N TYR A 178 -2.11 11.00 20.68
CA TYR A 178 -1.35 12.13 21.20
C TYR A 178 -2.29 13.05 21.99
N ALA A 179 -1.78 13.63 23.08
CA ALA A 179 -2.48 14.61 23.89
C ALA A 179 -1.77 15.96 23.79
N ARG A 180 -2.13 16.90 24.66
CA ARG A 180 -1.35 18.13 24.83
C ARG A 180 0.09 17.77 25.20
N GLY A 181 1.04 18.47 24.61
CA GLY A 181 2.46 18.24 24.80
C GLY A 181 3.26 19.47 24.42
N HIS A 182 4.54 19.48 24.78
CA HIS A 182 5.42 20.60 24.47
C HIS A 182 6.18 20.31 23.17
N VAL A 183 6.10 21.21 22.21
CA VAL A 183 6.86 21.15 20.95
C VAL A 183 7.77 22.37 20.90
N ASP A 184 9.07 22.15 20.77
CA ASP A 184 10.08 23.23 20.73
C ASP A 184 9.98 24.24 21.90
N GLY A 185 9.50 23.78 23.07
CA GLY A 185 9.33 24.60 24.27
C GLY A 185 8.01 25.38 24.38
N ALA A 186 7.11 25.27 23.40
CA ALA A 186 5.77 25.85 23.44
C ALA A 186 4.72 24.79 23.83
N SER A 187 3.78 25.17 24.72
CA SER A 187 2.66 24.33 25.20
C SER A 187 1.45 24.35 24.27
#